data_AF-A0A838PPJ5-F1
#
_entry.id   AF-A0A838PPJ5-F1
#
_cell.length_a   1.000
_cell.length_b   1.000
_cell.length_c   1.000
_cell.angle_alpha   90.00
_cell.angle_beta   90.00
_cell.angle_gamma   90.00
#
_symmetry.space_group_name_H-M   'P 1'
#
loop_
_entity.id
_entity.type
_entity.pdbx_description
1 polymer ?
#
loop_
_entity_poly.entity_id
_entity_poly.type
_entity_poly.pdbx_seq_one_letter_code
_entity_poly.pdbx_strand_id
1 'polypeptide(L)'
;MRFTDFLRVAVLLFAGAGTALAVVAIAGATQDDDTVAIGVAVGWWTIAAVAGLFLGRRLTASPGIARLLAGARATNILPEVEVGSVIFNRLWALGLFTLVCGAVAFLVPQIPAIAAGYAIGVALTWRKQSSAVQAIEDRDGVRFFVDRGSAFGPPELVRTPWARKIEPTPTS
;
A
#
# COMPACT_ATOMS: atom_id res chain seq x y z
N MET A 1 9.19 -7.70 -10.33
CA MET A 1 8.07 -6.72 -10.28
C MET A 1 8.64 -5.31 -10.06
N ARG A 2 8.11 -4.26 -10.73
CA ARG A 2 8.53 -2.88 -10.45
C ARG A 2 8.05 -2.42 -9.07
N PHE A 3 8.88 -1.66 -8.36
CA PHE A 3 8.53 -1.19 -7.01
C PHE A 3 7.36 -0.20 -7.01
N THR A 4 7.23 0.63 -8.05
CA THR A 4 6.09 1.54 -8.23
C THR A 4 4.76 0.77 -8.39
N ASP A 5 4.76 -0.34 -9.13
CA ASP A 5 3.59 -1.21 -9.26
C ASP A 5 3.29 -1.92 -7.93
N PHE A 6 4.31 -2.32 -7.18
CA PHE A 6 4.13 -2.91 -5.84
C PHE A 6 3.44 -1.96 -4.88
N LEU A 7 3.86 -0.69 -4.86
CA LEU A 7 3.23 0.34 -4.05
C LEU A 7 1.76 0.58 -4.46
N ARG A 8 1.44 0.54 -5.76
CA ARG A 8 0.05 0.67 -6.24
C ARG A 8 -0.81 -0.51 -5.78
N VAL A 9 -0.32 -1.74 -5.95
CA VAL A 9 -1.01 -2.95 -5.51
C VAL A 9 -1.24 -2.93 -4.00
N ALA A 10 -0.22 -2.55 -3.21
CA ALA A 10 -0.36 -2.42 -1.77
C ALA A 10 -1.47 -1.42 -1.39
N VAL A 11 -1.48 -0.23 -1.99
CA VAL A 11 -2.54 0.78 -1.74
C VAL A 11 -3.93 0.24 -2.09
N LEU A 12 -4.07 -0.45 -3.23
CA LEU A 12 -5.33 -1.06 -3.64
C LEU A 12 -5.78 -2.17 -2.68
N LEU A 13 -4.86 -2.99 -2.19
CA LEU A 13 -5.17 -4.04 -1.22
C LEU A 13 -5.56 -3.47 0.14
N PHE A 14 -4.90 -2.41 0.62
CA PHE A 14 -5.34 -1.71 1.84
C PHE A 14 -6.73 -1.10 1.68
N ALA A 15 -7.00 -0.46 0.54
CA ALA A 15 -8.33 0.09 0.25
C ALA A 15 -9.40 -1.02 0.20
N GLY A 16 -9.11 -2.13 -0.50
CA GLY A 16 -10.01 -3.29 -0.57
C GLY A 16 -10.26 -3.94 0.79
N ALA A 17 -9.21 -4.13 1.59
CA ALA A 17 -9.32 -4.64 2.95
C ALA A 17 -10.17 -3.72 3.84
N GLY A 18 -9.93 -2.41 3.75
CA GLY A 18 -10.73 -1.41 4.47
C GLY A 18 -12.20 -1.48 4.11
N THR A 19 -12.52 -1.56 2.82
CA THR A 19 -13.90 -1.72 2.34
C THR A 19 -14.53 -3.02 2.81
N ALA A 20 -13.83 -4.15 2.71
CA ALA A 20 -14.35 -5.45 3.15
C ALA A 20 -14.66 -5.44 4.66
N LEU A 21 -13.77 -4.91 5.47
CA LEU A 21 -13.97 -4.80 6.91
C LEU A 21 -15.09 -3.81 7.28
N ALA A 22 -15.27 -2.74 6.50
CA ALA A 22 -16.39 -1.82 6.68
C ALA A 22 -17.73 -2.52 6.41
N VAL A 23 -17.82 -3.35 5.37
CA VAL A 23 -19.02 -4.16 5.07
C VAL A 23 -19.32 -5.12 6.23
N VAL A 24 -18.30 -5.82 6.74
CA VAL A 24 -18.45 -6.72 7.90
C VAL A 24 -18.92 -5.96 9.14
N ALA A 25 -18.36 -4.77 9.40
CA ALA A 25 -18.77 -3.94 10.53
C ALA A 25 -20.24 -3.51 10.44
N ILE A 26 -20.69 -3.06 9.25
CA ILE A 26 -22.08 -2.64 9.03
C ILE A 26 -23.02 -3.83 9.16
N ALA A 27 -22.67 -4.98 8.60
CA ALA A 27 -23.46 -6.20 8.71
C ALA A 27 -23.65 -6.62 10.18
N GLY A 28 -22.58 -6.59 10.99
CA GLY A 28 -22.66 -6.88 12.42
C GLY A 28 -23.53 -5.88 13.18
N ALA A 29 -23.31 -4.58 12.99
CA ALA A 29 -24.08 -3.55 13.69
C ALA A 29 -25.57 -3.54 13.31
N THR A 30 -25.91 -3.93 12.08
CA THR A 30 -27.31 -4.04 11.63
C THR A 30 -28.01 -5.24 12.28
N GLN A 31 -27.30 -6.32 12.60
CA GLN A 31 -27.88 -7.46 13.32
C GLN A 31 -28.25 -7.10 14.76
N ASP A 32 -27.50 -6.20 15.38
CA ASP A 32 -27.70 -5.76 16.77
C ASP A 32 -28.58 -4.49 16.89
N ASP A 33 -29.08 -3.94 15.78
CA ASP A 33 -29.81 -2.67 15.68
C ASP A 33 -29.04 -1.47 16.30
N ASP A 34 -27.70 -1.56 16.32
CA ASP A 34 -26.83 -0.60 16.99
C ASP A 34 -26.48 0.59 16.07
N THR A 35 -27.44 1.50 15.96
CA THR A 35 -27.29 2.73 15.17
C THR A 35 -26.18 3.64 15.69
N VAL A 36 -25.89 3.60 17.00
CA VAL A 36 -24.83 4.40 17.62
C VAL A 36 -23.46 3.89 17.16
N ALA A 37 -23.23 2.58 17.15
CA ALA A 37 -21.99 1.99 16.64
C ALA A 37 -21.74 2.35 15.17
N ILE A 38 -22.78 2.34 14.33
CA ILE A 38 -22.67 2.77 12.92
C ILE A 38 -22.24 4.23 12.84
N GLY A 39 -22.88 5.12 13.61
CA GLY A 39 -22.53 6.55 13.66
C GLY A 39 -21.07 6.78 14.08
N VAL A 40 -20.61 6.09 15.12
CA VAL A 40 -19.22 6.15 15.60
C VAL A 40 -18.24 5.61 14.56
N ALA A 41 -18.57 4.49 13.89
CA ALA A 41 -17.74 3.91 12.84
C ALA A 41 -17.57 4.86 11.65
N VAL A 42 -18.66 5.44 11.16
CA VAL A 42 -18.62 6.42 10.06
C VAL A 42 -17.81 7.65 10.46
N GLY A 43 -17.99 8.14 11.68
CA GLY A 43 -17.17 9.22 12.24
C GLY A 43 -15.68 8.88 12.23
N TRP A 44 -15.32 7.69 12.72
CA TRP A 44 -13.94 7.19 12.72
C TRP A 44 -13.35 7.08 11.31
N TRP A 45 -14.09 6.51 10.35
CA TRP A 45 -13.63 6.38 8.96
C TRP A 45 -13.43 7.73 8.30
N THR A 46 -14.30 8.69 8.59
CA THR A 46 -14.18 10.08 8.11
C THR A 46 -12.91 10.73 8.65
N ILE A 47 -12.66 10.61 9.96
CA ILE A 47 -11.43 11.12 10.59
C ILE A 47 -10.19 10.47 9.97
N ALA A 48 -10.19 9.14 9.83
CA ALA A 48 -9.08 8.40 9.24
C ALA A 48 -8.85 8.80 7.77
N ALA A 49 -9.92 9.03 7.01
CA ALA A 49 -9.83 9.49 5.63
C ALA A 49 -9.25 10.90 5.52
N VAL A 50 -9.74 11.84 6.32
CA VAL A 50 -9.21 13.22 6.37
C VAL A 50 -7.74 13.22 6.79
N ALA A 51 -7.40 12.48 7.85
CA ALA A 51 -6.04 12.36 8.34
C ALA A 51 -5.11 11.74 7.26
N GLY A 52 -5.53 10.65 6.61
CA GLY A 52 -4.75 10.02 5.56
C GLY A 52 -4.60 10.89 4.31
N LEU A 53 -5.65 11.64 3.94
CA LEU A 53 -5.59 12.62 2.86
C LEU A 53 -4.58 13.73 3.17
N PHE A 54 -4.61 14.25 4.40
CA PHE A 54 -3.74 15.31 4.90
C PHE A 54 -2.28 14.87 5.01
N LEU A 55 -2.02 13.70 5.61
CA LEU A 55 -0.66 13.15 5.76
C LEU A 55 -0.06 12.78 4.40
N GLY A 56 -0.85 12.14 3.53
CA GLY A 56 -0.42 11.75 2.18
C GLY A 56 -0.43 12.89 1.15
N ARG A 57 -0.60 14.15 1.55
CA ARG A 57 -0.73 15.28 0.61
C ARG A 57 0.56 15.56 -0.17
N ARG A 58 1.73 15.30 0.43
CA ARG A 58 3.05 15.61 -0.14
C ARG A 58 3.48 14.54 -1.13
N LEU A 59 4.03 14.96 -2.27
CA LEU A 59 4.69 14.11 -3.26
C LEU A 59 6.15 13.88 -2.82
N THR A 60 6.33 13.13 -1.74
CA THR A 60 7.66 12.83 -1.21
C THR A 60 7.69 11.39 -0.74
N ALA A 61 8.76 10.67 -1.10
CA ALA A 61 9.00 9.34 -0.59
C ALA A 61 9.10 9.39 0.94
N SER A 62 8.42 8.49 1.63
CA SER A 62 8.51 8.39 3.10
C SER A 62 9.96 8.09 3.52
N PRO A 63 10.39 8.45 4.74
CA PRO A 63 11.75 8.16 5.21
C PRO A 63 12.11 6.67 5.16
N GLY A 64 11.14 5.77 5.32
CA GLY A 64 11.34 4.33 5.14
C GLY A 64 11.63 3.97 3.68
N ILE A 65 10.83 4.49 2.74
CA ILE A 65 11.02 4.26 1.31
C ILE A 65 12.32 4.89 0.83
N ALA A 66 12.67 6.11 1.26
CA ALA A 66 13.93 6.75 0.90
C ALA A 66 15.15 5.91 1.32
N ARG A 67 15.12 5.32 2.54
CA ARG A 67 16.17 4.40 3.01
C ARG A 67 16.24 3.12 2.17
N LEU A 68 15.08 2.57 1.81
CA LEU A 68 14.97 1.40 0.95
C LEU A 68 15.59 1.64 -0.44
N LEU A 69 15.30 2.81 -1.04
CA LEU A 69 15.87 3.22 -2.33
C LEU A 69 17.38 3.45 -2.24
N ALA A 70 17.86 4.06 -1.16
CA ALA A 70 19.28 4.29 -0.92
C ALA A 70 20.07 2.97 -0.76
N GLY A 71 19.45 1.94 -0.18
CA GLY A 71 20.02 0.61 -0.04
C GLY A 71 19.93 -0.27 -1.28
N ALA A 72 19.39 0.23 -2.41
CA ALA A 72 19.14 -0.59 -3.58
C ALA A 72 20.44 -1.06 -4.26
N ARG A 73 20.58 -2.38 -4.47
CA ARG A 73 21.74 -3.00 -5.12
C ARG A 73 21.74 -2.74 -6.62
N ALA A 74 22.88 -2.34 -7.19
CA ALA A 74 23.02 -2.19 -8.64
C ALA A 74 23.14 -3.55 -9.33
N THR A 75 22.36 -3.77 -10.39
CA THR A 75 22.56 -4.91 -11.30
C THR A 75 22.36 -4.48 -12.75
N ASN A 76 23.01 -5.20 -13.65
CA ASN A 76 22.83 -5.05 -15.11
C ASN A 76 21.95 -6.15 -15.71
N ILE A 77 21.47 -7.09 -14.88
CA ILE A 77 20.62 -8.20 -15.29
C ILE A 77 19.19 -7.90 -14.85
N LEU A 78 18.22 -8.07 -15.76
CA LEU A 78 16.82 -7.88 -15.41
C LEU A 78 16.37 -9.00 -14.44
N PRO A 79 15.87 -8.67 -13.23
CA PRO A 79 15.41 -9.68 -12.29
C PRO A 79 14.22 -10.46 -12.85
N GLU A 80 14.16 -11.78 -12.63
CA GLU A 80 13.01 -12.59 -13.08
C GLU A 80 11.71 -12.11 -12.40
N VAL A 81 10.61 -12.14 -13.16
CA VAL A 81 9.36 -11.49 -12.80
C VAL A 81 8.36 -12.51 -12.27
N GLU A 82 8.43 -12.78 -10.96
CA GLU A 82 7.40 -13.55 -10.26
C GLU A 82 6.50 -12.62 -9.42
N VAL A 83 5.46 -12.08 -10.06
CA VAL A 83 4.59 -11.07 -9.44
C VAL A 83 3.80 -11.65 -8.25
N GLY A 84 3.27 -12.86 -8.40
CA GLY A 84 2.41 -13.50 -7.40
C GLY A 84 3.15 -13.80 -6.09
N SER A 85 4.35 -14.38 -6.19
CA SER A 85 5.17 -14.72 -5.03
C SER A 85 5.56 -13.46 -4.25
N VAL A 86 6.02 -12.40 -4.92
CA VAL A 86 6.41 -11.15 -4.26
C VAL A 86 5.24 -10.49 -3.52
N ILE A 87 4.04 -10.43 -4.14
CA ILE A 87 2.85 -9.86 -3.49
C ILE A 87 2.48 -10.68 -2.26
N PHE A 88 2.37 -12.00 -2.39
CA PHE A 88 2.01 -12.88 -1.28
C PHE A 88 3.03 -12.77 -0.14
N ASN A 89 4.32 -12.91 -0.45
CA ASN A 89 5.40 -12.92 0.52
C ASN A 89 5.56 -11.60 1.30
N ARG A 90 5.14 -10.47 0.71
CA ARG A 90 5.27 -9.14 1.32
C ARG A 90 3.98 -8.60 1.94
N LEU A 91 2.82 -9.03 1.46
CA LEU A 91 1.52 -8.53 1.90
C LEU A 91 0.67 -9.59 2.61
N TRP A 92 1.20 -10.81 2.86
CA TRP A 92 0.49 -11.84 3.62
C TRP A 92 0.03 -11.33 4.99
N ALA A 93 0.81 -10.47 5.65
CA ALA A 93 0.46 -9.90 6.94
C ALA A 93 -0.81 -9.04 6.86
N LEU A 94 -1.02 -8.32 5.75
CA LEU A 94 -2.26 -7.59 5.51
C LEU A 94 -3.43 -8.56 5.27
N GLY A 95 -3.21 -9.62 4.49
CA GLY A 95 -4.22 -10.66 4.29
C GLY A 95 -4.63 -11.33 5.60
N LEU A 96 -3.65 -11.74 6.40
CA LEU A 96 -3.88 -12.32 7.73
C LEU A 96 -4.59 -11.33 8.66
N PHE A 97 -4.13 -10.08 8.71
CA PHE A 97 -4.78 -9.03 9.49
C PHE A 97 -6.27 -8.89 9.12
N THR A 98 -6.56 -8.83 7.82
CA THR A 98 -7.93 -8.68 7.32
C THR A 98 -8.79 -9.89 7.70
N LEU A 99 -8.26 -11.11 7.54
CA LEU A 99 -8.96 -12.34 7.92
C LEU A 99 -9.19 -12.43 9.43
N VAL A 100 -8.20 -12.09 10.24
CA VAL A 100 -8.32 -12.12 11.71
C VAL A 100 -9.33 -11.08 12.18
N CYS A 101 -9.24 -9.83 11.72
CA CYS A 101 -10.21 -8.80 12.08
C CYS A 101 -11.63 -9.15 11.62
N GLY A 102 -11.77 -9.71 10.41
CA GLY A 102 -13.05 -10.20 9.91
C GLY A 102 -13.62 -11.36 10.72
N ALA A 103 -12.77 -12.32 11.15
CA ALA A 103 -13.20 -13.43 11.98
C ALA A 103 -13.57 -12.99 13.41
N VAL A 104 -12.86 -12.01 13.97
CA VAL A 104 -13.18 -11.48 15.31
C VAL A 104 -14.51 -10.71 15.30
N ALA A 105 -15.05 -10.32 14.15
CA ALA A 105 -16.36 -9.68 14.02
C ALA A 105 -17.48 -10.47 14.71
N PHE A 106 -17.42 -11.81 14.70
CA PHE A 106 -18.42 -12.67 15.33
C PHE A 106 -18.41 -12.60 16.86
N LEU A 107 -17.33 -12.10 17.45
CA LEU A 107 -17.17 -11.96 18.90
C LEU A 107 -17.30 -10.49 19.33
N VAL A 108 -16.75 -9.58 18.53
CA VAL A 108 -16.66 -8.15 18.82
C VAL A 108 -16.90 -7.37 17.53
N PRO A 109 -18.16 -6.98 17.22
CA PRO A 109 -18.53 -6.28 15.98
C PRO A 109 -17.79 -4.94 15.78
N GLN A 110 -17.25 -4.35 16.84
CA GLN A 110 -16.51 -3.08 16.79
C GLN A 110 -15.09 -3.23 16.19
N ILE A 111 -14.47 -4.41 16.23
CA ILE A 111 -13.09 -4.61 15.75
C ILE A 111 -12.96 -4.36 14.23
N PRO A 112 -13.83 -4.95 13.38
CA PRO A 112 -13.84 -4.64 11.95
C PRO A 112 -13.97 -3.15 11.65
N ALA A 113 -14.78 -2.40 12.42
CA ALA A 113 -14.97 -0.96 12.22
C ALA A 113 -13.66 -0.17 12.44
N ILE A 114 -12.94 -0.47 13.51
CA ILE A 114 -11.65 0.18 13.82
C ILE A 114 -10.62 -0.18 12.75
N ALA A 115 -10.51 -1.47 12.41
CA ALA A 115 -9.58 -2.00 11.43
C ALA A 115 -9.81 -1.44 10.03
N ALA A 116 -11.08 -1.26 9.63
CA ALA A 116 -11.46 -0.61 8.37
C ALA A 116 -10.92 0.82 8.29
N GLY A 117 -11.12 1.63 9.34
CA GLY A 117 -10.61 3.01 9.39
C GLY A 117 -9.10 3.08 9.29
N TYR A 118 -8.38 2.18 9.98
CA TYR A 118 -6.92 2.09 9.87
C TYR A 118 -6.48 1.78 8.43
N ALA A 119 -7.07 0.77 7.79
CA ALA A 119 -6.73 0.37 6.43
C ALA A 119 -6.99 1.50 5.41
N ILE A 120 -8.13 2.19 5.54
CA ILE A 120 -8.47 3.37 4.73
C ILE A 120 -7.43 4.49 4.93
N GLY A 121 -7.09 4.81 6.18
CA GLY A 121 -6.11 5.83 6.52
C GLY A 121 -4.74 5.55 5.93
N VAL A 122 -4.25 4.30 6.02
CA VAL A 122 -2.98 3.87 5.44
C VAL A 122 -3.01 3.97 3.91
N ALA A 123 -4.07 3.45 3.27
CA ALA A 123 -4.23 3.51 1.81
C ALA A 123 -4.13 4.95 1.31
N LEU A 124 -4.85 5.87 1.97
CA LEU A 124 -4.85 7.29 1.61
C LEU A 124 -3.51 7.95 1.90
N THR A 125 -2.86 7.63 3.01
CA THR A 125 -1.53 8.18 3.33
C THR A 125 -0.51 7.79 2.28
N TRP A 126 -0.57 6.55 1.75
CA TRP A 126 0.41 6.03 0.81
C TRP A 126 0.05 6.21 -0.67
N ARG A 127 -1.14 6.76 -0.98
CA ARG A 127 -1.66 6.91 -2.36
C ARG A 127 -0.71 7.59 -3.35
N LYS A 128 0.17 8.49 -2.85
CA LYS A 128 1.12 9.26 -3.66
C LYS A 128 2.54 8.67 -3.69
N GLN A 129 2.82 7.61 -2.93
CA GLN A 129 4.18 7.06 -2.82
C GLN A 129 4.69 6.48 -4.14
N SER A 130 3.82 5.81 -4.91
CA SER A 130 4.19 5.30 -6.24
C SER A 130 4.60 6.43 -7.21
N SER A 131 3.86 7.54 -7.21
CA SER A 131 4.19 8.73 -8.02
C SER A 131 5.47 9.42 -7.53
N ALA A 132 5.69 9.50 -6.22
CA ALA A 132 6.92 10.07 -5.66
C ALA A 132 8.16 9.25 -6.04
N VAL A 133 8.08 7.92 -5.99
CA VAL A 133 9.16 7.04 -6.45
C VAL A 133 9.35 7.15 -7.96
N GLN A 134 8.27 7.22 -8.74
CA GLN A 134 8.35 7.40 -10.18
C GLN A 134 9.07 8.71 -10.55
N ALA A 135 8.81 9.81 -9.83
CA ALA A 135 9.54 11.07 -10.04
C ALA A 135 11.04 10.94 -9.76
N ILE A 136 11.44 10.13 -8.78
CA ILE A 136 12.85 9.83 -8.49
C ILE A 136 13.46 8.97 -9.60
N GLU A 137 12.75 7.92 -10.03
CA GLU A 137 13.17 7.07 -11.15
C GLU A 137 13.40 7.87 -12.43
N ASP A 138 12.46 8.75 -12.77
CA ASP A 138 12.51 9.54 -14.00
C ASP A 138 13.60 10.65 -13.90
N ARG A 139 13.84 11.21 -12.70
CA ARG A 139 14.95 12.17 -12.46
C ARG A 139 16.32 11.51 -12.55
N ASP A 140 16.48 10.34 -11.94
CA ASP A 140 17.77 9.68 -11.79
C ASP A 140 18.07 8.70 -12.94
N GLY A 141 17.11 8.46 -13.85
CA GLY A 141 17.26 7.56 -14.99
C GLY A 141 17.42 6.09 -14.58
N VAL A 142 16.84 5.71 -13.45
CA VAL A 142 16.92 4.36 -12.87
C VAL A 142 15.53 3.77 -12.71
N ARG A 143 15.43 2.44 -12.68
CA ARG A 143 14.21 1.75 -12.26
C ARG A 143 14.50 0.88 -11.05
N PHE A 144 13.56 0.84 -10.11
CA PHE A 144 13.63 -0.01 -8.93
C PHE A 144 12.73 -1.23 -9.08
N PHE A 145 13.32 -2.40 -8.81
CA PHE A 145 12.65 -3.68 -8.80
C PHE A 145 12.71 -4.28 -7.40
N VAL A 146 11.62 -4.93 -6.98
CA VAL A 146 11.58 -5.68 -5.72
C VAL A 146 12.33 -6.99 -5.91
N ASP A 147 13.29 -7.27 -5.03
CA ASP A 147 14.06 -8.51 -5.07
C ASP A 147 13.28 -9.70 -4.48
N ARG A 148 13.65 -10.91 -4.90
CA ARG A 148 13.16 -12.19 -4.36
C ARG A 148 13.79 -12.49 -2.99
N GLY A 149 13.60 -11.59 -2.05
CA GLY A 149 13.94 -11.82 -0.64
C GLY A 149 12.90 -12.72 0.07
N SER A 150 13.29 -13.31 1.19
CA SER A 150 12.42 -14.16 2.02
C SER A 150 11.21 -13.42 2.61
N ALA A 151 10.17 -14.17 3.02
CA ALA A 151 8.93 -13.64 3.60
C ALA A 151 9.17 -12.78 4.85
N PHE A 152 10.18 -13.19 5.61
CA PHE A 152 10.52 -12.65 6.92
C PHE A 152 11.76 -11.74 6.88
N GLY A 153 12.47 -11.69 5.74
CA GLY A 153 13.62 -10.83 5.54
C GLY A 153 13.20 -9.40 5.20
N PRO A 154 14.07 -8.40 5.40
CA PRO A 154 13.79 -7.03 4.97
C PRO A 154 13.51 -6.97 3.46
N PRO A 155 12.67 -6.03 3.01
CA PRO A 155 12.51 -5.77 1.59
C PRO A 155 13.84 -5.25 1.03
N GLU A 156 14.32 -5.90 -0.02
CA GLU A 156 15.50 -5.45 -0.77
C GLU A 156 15.06 -4.98 -2.15
N LEU A 157 15.73 -3.93 -2.63
CA LEU A 157 15.51 -3.38 -3.95
C LEU A 157 16.74 -3.57 -4.81
N VAL A 158 16.46 -3.81 -6.09
CA VAL A 158 17.45 -3.87 -7.13
C VAL A 158 17.24 -2.68 -8.04
N ARG A 159 18.31 -1.89 -8.23
CA ARG A 159 18.32 -0.77 -9.20
C ARG A 159 18.93 -1.26 -10.51
N THR A 160 18.22 -1.05 -11.61
CA THR A 160 18.76 -1.29 -12.95
C THR A 160 18.91 0.04 -13.70
N PRO A 161 20.08 0.31 -14.29
CA PRO A 161 20.26 1.43 -15.19
C PRO A 161 19.70 1.02 -16.56
N TRP A 162 18.46 1.39 -16.88
CA TRP A 162 17.94 1.17 -18.23
C TRP A 162 17.43 2.48 -18.82
N ALA A 163 18.10 2.87 -19.91
CA ALA A 163 17.83 3.92 -20.89
C ALA A 163 17.11 5.20 -20.41
N ARG A 164 17.90 6.28 -20.39
CA ARG A 164 17.46 7.66 -20.61
C ARG A 164 16.31 7.66 -21.63
N LYS A 165 15.13 8.18 -21.25
CA LYS A 165 14.03 8.42 -22.19
C LYS A 165 14.60 9.26 -23.34
N ILE A 166 14.71 8.69 -24.53
CA ILE A 166 15.07 9.46 -25.72
C ILE A 166 13.82 10.27 -26.04
N GLU A 167 13.76 11.50 -25.54
CA GLU A 167 12.78 12.45 -26.04
C GLU A 167 13.09 12.67 -27.53
N PRO A 168 12.11 12.53 -28.43
CA PRO A 168 12.36 12.79 -29.84
C PRO A 168 12.79 14.25 -29.97
N THR A 169 14.01 14.48 -30.45
CA THR A 169 14.49 15.81 -30.80
C THR A 169 13.47 16.43 -31.77
N PRO A 170 12.89 17.60 -31.47
CA PRO A 170 11.99 18.24 -32.41
C PRO A 170 12.79 18.54 -33.67
N THR A 171 12.43 17.87 -34.77
CA THR A 171 12.96 18.15 -36.09
C THR A 171 12.48 19.54 -36.48
N SER A 172 13.42 20.49 -36.50
CA SER A 172 13.27 21.84 -37.05
C SER A 172 12.99 21.81 -38.54
#